data_AF-A0AA36DCP9-F1
#
_entry.id   AF-A0AA36DCP9-F1
#
_cell.length_a   1.000
_cell.length_b   1.000
_cell.length_c   1.000
_cell.angle_alpha   90.00
_cell.angle_beta   90.00
_cell.angle_gamma   90.00
#
_symmetry.space_group_name_H-M   'P 1'
#
loop_
_entity.id
_entity.type
_entity.pdbx_description
1 polymer ?
#
loop_
_entity_poly.entity_id
_entity_poly.type
_entity_poly.pdbx_seq_one_letter_code
_entity_poly.pdbx_strand_id
1 'polypeptide(L)'
;MLLRCEESMKEVLYTTNALVRVLLAHDQESLAAEVLNMAFVAGDGVTLGDRCLHLGFHDELVERDIREHRNHIIYLAGMKKWVDWDLERHRVMQSDAAIRFQKQARNSSSMSAIRLAEVRNQDYELLRETVKLEAIQTEVVRISLDFLQQSGWRDVNEIPVQHAIFQQEEKLRRSDLAAIRGVHYAVVLIELCKAFEFTYDVEAALSLAKLIANDDLKIYQDIAPVVLQDCLKKLQRLAGGKINPE
;
A
#
# COMPACT_ATOMS: atom_id res chain seq x y z
N MET A 1 -27.47 15.56 25.76
CA MET A 1 -27.14 16.04 24.40
C MET A 1 -25.73 15.61 23.99
N LEU A 2 -24.71 15.75 24.86
CA LEU A 2 -23.37 15.17 24.66
C LEU A 2 -23.37 13.65 24.44
N LEU A 3 -24.04 12.87 25.31
CA LEU A 3 -24.16 11.40 25.16
C LEU A 3 -24.73 10.93 23.80
N ARG A 4 -25.62 11.70 23.17
CA ARG A 4 -26.16 11.35 21.84
C ARG A 4 -25.17 11.61 20.71
N CYS A 5 -24.34 12.65 20.85
CA CYS A 5 -23.26 12.94 19.90
C CYS A 5 -22.19 11.82 19.93
N GLU A 6 -21.92 11.32 21.13
CA GLU A 6 -20.93 10.28 21.39
C GLU A 6 -21.32 8.91 20.81
N GLU A 7 -22.57 8.49 21.00
CA GLU A 7 -23.10 7.24 20.40
C GLU A 7 -23.11 7.32 18.87
N SER A 8 -23.55 8.45 18.31
CA SER A 8 -23.58 8.65 16.86
C SER A 8 -22.20 8.58 16.22
N MET A 9 -21.13 9.02 16.90
CA MET A 9 -19.78 8.90 16.36
C MET A 9 -19.27 7.45 16.26
N LYS A 10 -19.58 6.61 17.26
CA LYS A 10 -19.22 5.18 17.23
C LYS A 10 -19.92 4.47 16.08
N GLU A 11 -21.22 4.75 15.90
CA GLU A 11 -22.01 4.21 14.80
C GLU A 11 -21.48 4.65 13.43
N VAL A 12 -21.09 5.92 13.29
CA VAL A 12 -20.48 6.43 12.05
C VAL A 12 -19.15 5.74 11.77
N LEU A 13 -18.29 5.53 12.78
CA LEU A 13 -17.01 4.82 12.61
C LEU A 13 -17.24 3.38 12.16
N TYR A 14 -18.13 2.66 12.85
CA TYR A 14 -18.49 1.28 12.51
C TYR A 14 -19.04 1.15 11.08
N THR A 15 -19.99 2.04 10.72
CA THR A 15 -20.65 2.03 9.40
C THR A 15 -19.68 2.41 8.29
N THR A 16 -18.79 3.39 8.54
CA THR A 16 -17.73 3.77 7.61
C THR A 16 -16.82 2.58 7.32
N ASN A 17 -16.35 1.89 8.36
CA ASN A 17 -15.51 0.71 8.20
C ASN A 17 -16.23 -0.41 7.45
N ALA A 18 -17.51 -0.64 7.75
CA ALA A 18 -18.33 -1.64 7.04
C ALA A 18 -18.44 -1.33 5.54
N LEU A 19 -18.74 -0.08 5.19
CA LEU A 19 -18.83 0.34 3.79
C LEU A 19 -17.47 0.22 3.09
N VAL A 20 -16.39 0.66 3.73
CA VAL A 20 -15.04 0.53 3.18
C VAL A 20 -14.67 -0.94 2.95
N ARG A 21 -14.99 -1.85 3.87
CA ARG A 21 -14.78 -3.30 3.66
C ARG A 21 -15.47 -3.80 2.39
N VAL A 22 -16.75 -3.45 2.22
CA VAL A 22 -17.52 -3.85 1.02
C VAL A 22 -16.88 -3.29 -0.24
N LEU A 23 -16.48 -2.02 -0.24
CA LEU A 23 -15.85 -1.37 -1.39
C LEU A 23 -14.50 -2.01 -1.74
N LEU A 24 -13.65 -2.28 -0.74
CA LEU A 24 -12.37 -2.96 -0.93
C LEU A 24 -12.55 -4.40 -1.42
N ALA A 25 -13.60 -5.10 -1.00
CA ALA A 25 -13.91 -6.45 -1.51
C ALA A 25 -14.35 -6.47 -2.99
N HIS A 26 -14.69 -5.30 -3.56
CA HIS A 26 -15.10 -5.12 -4.96
C HIS A 26 -14.10 -4.25 -5.76
N ASP A 27 -12.86 -4.14 -5.29
CA ASP A 27 -11.79 -3.38 -5.94
C ASP A 27 -12.19 -1.91 -6.24
N GLN A 28 -12.88 -1.27 -5.30
CA GLN A 28 -13.32 0.12 -5.38
C GLN A 28 -12.49 1.04 -4.46
N GLU A 29 -11.16 1.03 -4.58
CA GLU A 29 -10.25 1.80 -3.72
C GLU A 29 -10.52 3.31 -3.77
N SER A 30 -10.83 3.86 -4.94
CA SER A 30 -11.13 5.29 -5.10
C SER A 30 -12.36 5.69 -4.29
N LEU A 31 -13.44 4.91 -4.40
CA LEU A 31 -14.68 5.17 -3.67
C LEU A 31 -14.50 4.91 -2.17
N ALA A 32 -13.71 3.90 -1.78
CA ALA A 32 -13.36 3.65 -0.39
C ALA A 32 -12.59 4.83 0.22
N ALA A 33 -11.65 5.42 -0.54
CA ALA A 33 -10.91 6.61 -0.13
C ALA A 33 -11.84 7.84 0.00
N GLU A 34 -12.80 8.01 -0.91
CA GLU A 34 -13.82 9.07 -0.81
C GLU A 34 -14.68 8.92 0.45
N VAL A 35 -15.11 7.69 0.78
CA VAL A 35 -15.87 7.39 2.01
C VAL A 35 -15.07 7.75 3.25
N LEU A 36 -13.78 7.37 3.32
CA LEU A 36 -12.91 7.75 4.43
C LEU A 36 -12.72 9.27 4.50
N ASN A 37 -12.54 9.94 3.34
CA ASN A 37 -12.39 11.39 3.26
C ASN A 37 -13.64 12.13 3.76
N MET A 38 -14.83 11.62 3.47
CA MET A 38 -16.09 12.16 3.98
C MET A 38 -16.26 11.93 5.49
N ALA A 39 -15.62 10.90 6.04
CA ALA A 39 -15.63 10.61 7.47
C ALA A 39 -14.64 11.49 8.27
N PHE A 40 -13.81 12.31 7.63
CA PHE A 40 -13.04 13.34 8.34
C PHE A 40 -13.99 14.43 8.83
N VAL A 41 -13.95 14.69 10.14
CA VAL A 41 -14.72 15.76 10.75
C VAL A 41 -14.04 17.09 10.42
N ALA A 42 -14.54 17.78 9.39
CA ALA A 42 -14.26 19.19 9.09
C ALA A 42 -12.76 19.60 9.09
N GLY A 43 -12.00 19.16 8.09
CA GLY A 43 -10.86 19.91 7.54
C GLY A 43 -9.62 20.09 8.41
N ASP A 44 -9.56 19.54 9.62
CA ASP A 44 -8.40 19.64 10.51
C ASP A 44 -7.41 18.46 10.41
N GLY A 45 -7.68 17.52 9.49
CA GLY A 45 -6.80 16.37 9.22
C GLY A 45 -6.85 15.28 10.28
N VAL A 46 -7.73 15.38 11.29
CA VAL A 46 -7.89 14.36 12.32
C VAL A 46 -8.85 13.27 11.82
N THR A 47 -8.39 12.02 11.85
CA THR A 47 -9.23 10.88 11.44
C THR A 47 -10.41 10.70 12.40
N LEU A 48 -11.50 10.09 11.93
CA LEU A 48 -12.65 9.80 12.81
C LEU A 48 -12.23 8.95 14.02
N GLY A 49 -11.31 8.01 13.80
CA GLY A 49 -10.77 7.17 14.87
C GLY A 49 -9.96 7.93 15.91
N ASP A 50 -9.12 8.88 15.50
CA ASP A 50 -8.35 9.71 16.43
C ASP A 50 -9.26 10.63 17.24
N ARG A 51 -10.32 11.16 16.62
CA ARG A 51 -11.33 11.93 17.34
C ARG A 51 -12.02 11.08 18.41
N CYS A 52 -12.35 9.84 18.09
CA CYS A 52 -12.94 8.91 19.06
C CYS A 52 -12.04 8.73 20.29
N LEU A 53 -10.72 8.60 20.09
CA LEU A 53 -9.75 8.56 21.20
C LEU A 53 -9.73 9.88 21.99
N HIS A 54 -9.70 11.02 21.31
CA HIS A 54 -9.68 12.33 21.96
C HIS A 54 -10.92 12.62 22.81
N LEU A 55 -12.07 12.03 22.47
CA LEU A 55 -13.30 12.13 23.25
C LEU A 55 -13.36 11.13 24.43
N GLY A 56 -12.31 10.32 24.63
CA GLY A 56 -12.21 9.38 25.74
C GLY A 56 -12.92 8.06 25.51
N PHE A 57 -13.18 7.66 24.26
CA PHE A 57 -13.70 6.32 23.99
C PHE A 57 -12.59 5.27 24.07
N HIS A 58 -12.60 4.53 25.17
CA HIS A 58 -11.68 3.42 25.47
C HIS A 58 -12.39 2.07 25.56
N ASP A 59 -13.59 1.97 24.97
CA ASP A 59 -14.25 0.68 24.87
C ASP A 59 -13.52 -0.20 23.83
N GLU A 60 -13.27 -1.45 24.19
CA GLU A 60 -12.50 -2.40 23.39
C GLU A 60 -13.03 -2.51 21.94
N LEU A 61 -14.36 -2.48 21.75
CA LEU A 61 -14.97 -2.56 20.41
C LEU A 61 -14.67 -1.31 19.58
N VAL A 62 -14.66 -0.14 20.22
CA VAL A 62 -14.33 1.14 19.57
C VAL A 62 -12.85 1.19 19.22
N GLU A 63 -11.97 0.77 20.13
CA GLU A 63 -10.52 0.71 19.86
C GLU A 63 -10.20 -0.21 18.68
N ARG A 64 -10.89 -1.34 18.57
CA ARG A 64 -10.82 -2.21 17.39
C ARG A 64 -11.27 -1.52 16.12
N ASP A 65 -12.39 -0.80 16.16
CA ASP A 65 -12.88 -0.07 14.99
C ASP A 65 -11.93 1.06 14.58
N ILE A 66 -11.26 1.69 15.55
CA ILE A 66 -10.21 2.68 15.32
C ILE A 66 -9.00 2.02 14.63
N ARG A 67 -8.55 0.85 15.12
CA ARG A 67 -7.46 0.08 14.48
C ARG A 67 -7.80 -0.29 13.05
N GLU A 68 -9.00 -0.83 12.82
CA GLU A 68 -9.44 -1.16 11.47
C GLU A 68 -9.48 0.07 10.56
N HIS A 69 -10.01 1.19 11.06
CA HIS A 69 -10.07 2.44 10.32
C HIS A 69 -8.69 2.95 9.91
N ARG A 70 -7.72 2.91 10.83
CA ARG A 70 -6.32 3.27 10.54
C ARG A 70 -5.71 2.36 9.49
N ASN A 71 -5.96 1.05 9.57
CA ASN A 71 -5.48 0.10 8.56
C ASN A 71 -6.02 0.41 7.16
N HIS A 72 -7.31 0.77 7.05
CA HIS A 72 -7.89 1.20 5.77
C HIS A 72 -7.21 2.45 5.23
N ILE A 73 -6.94 3.45 6.08
CA ILE A 73 -6.25 4.69 5.69
C ILE A 73 -4.83 4.39 5.20
N ILE A 74 -4.06 3.59 5.95
CA ILE A 74 -2.68 3.23 5.60
C ILE A 74 -2.66 2.47 4.28
N TYR A 75 -3.54 1.48 4.11
CA TYR A 75 -3.66 0.70 2.88
C TYR A 75 -3.94 1.60 1.67
N LEU A 76 -4.97 2.44 1.74
CA LEU A 76 -5.36 3.30 0.62
C LEU A 76 -4.32 4.39 0.32
N ALA A 77 -3.64 4.91 1.34
CA ALA A 77 -2.50 5.81 1.14
C ALA A 77 -1.34 5.10 0.42
N GLY A 78 -1.05 3.86 0.78
CA GLY A 78 -0.07 3.01 0.11
C GLY A 78 -0.42 2.77 -1.36
N MET A 79 -1.68 2.41 -1.64
CA MET A 79 -2.16 2.19 -3.01
C MET A 79 -2.08 3.44 -3.87
N LYS A 80 -2.44 4.61 -3.34
CA LYS A 80 -2.28 5.88 -4.07
C LYS A 80 -0.82 6.13 -4.43
N LYS A 81 0.08 5.97 -3.46
CA LYS A 81 1.53 6.14 -3.69
C LYS A 81 2.08 5.14 -4.69
N TRP A 82 1.51 3.92 -4.72
CA TRP A 82 1.85 2.92 -5.71
C TRP A 82 1.50 3.36 -7.13
N VAL A 83 0.28 3.88 -7.32
CA VAL A 83 -0.15 4.43 -8.62
C VAL A 83 0.77 5.57 -9.06
N ASP A 84 1.12 6.48 -8.14
CA ASP A 84 2.06 7.57 -8.42
C ASP A 84 3.44 7.04 -8.84
N TRP A 85 3.95 6.01 -8.15
CA TRP A 85 5.22 5.36 -8.48
C TRP A 85 5.18 4.68 -9.85
N ASP A 86 4.13 3.92 -10.15
CA ASP A 86 4.00 3.18 -11.40
C ASP A 86 3.93 4.13 -12.59
N LEU A 87 3.20 5.25 -12.48
CA LEU A 87 3.16 6.30 -13.49
C LEU A 87 4.52 6.94 -13.73
N GLU A 88 5.24 7.33 -12.66
CA GLU A 88 6.57 7.93 -12.80
C GLU A 88 7.59 6.92 -13.35
N ARG A 89 7.49 5.64 -12.98
CA ARG A 89 8.36 4.57 -13.51
C ARG A 89 8.23 4.46 -15.03
N HIS A 90 6.99 4.42 -15.52
CA HIS A 90 6.73 4.36 -16.97
C HIS A 90 7.26 5.60 -17.71
N ARG A 91 7.12 6.78 -17.10
CA ARG A 91 7.66 8.03 -17.65
C ARG A 91 9.19 7.97 -17.77
N VAL A 92 9.90 7.57 -16.71
CA VAL A 92 11.36 7.41 -16.72
C VAL A 92 11.80 6.41 -17.80
N MET A 93 11.12 5.27 -17.91
CA MET A 93 11.43 4.27 -18.94
C MET A 93 11.27 4.81 -20.37
N GLN A 94 10.22 5.61 -20.63
CA GLN A 94 10.01 6.25 -21.93
C GLN A 94 11.09 7.30 -22.24
N SER A 95 11.42 8.14 -21.25
CA SER A 95 12.49 9.14 -21.36
C SER A 95 13.85 8.49 -21.70
N ASP A 96 14.22 7.42 -20.98
CA ASP A 96 15.48 6.69 -21.22
C ASP A 96 15.50 6.04 -22.62
N ALA A 97 14.42 5.38 -23.04
CA ALA A 97 14.32 4.78 -24.36
C ALA A 97 14.49 5.82 -25.49
N ALA A 98 13.86 6.99 -25.35
CA ALA A 98 14.00 8.09 -26.30
C ALA A 98 15.45 8.61 -26.37
N ILE A 99 16.10 8.77 -25.22
CA ILE A 99 17.51 9.19 -25.14
C ILE A 99 18.44 8.15 -25.78
N ARG A 100 18.22 6.85 -25.54
CA ARG A 100 19.00 5.76 -26.17
C ARG A 100 18.84 5.74 -27.68
N PHE A 101 17.62 5.90 -28.20
CA PHE A 101 17.37 5.98 -29.64
C PHE A 101 18.10 7.17 -30.27
N GLN A 102 18.04 8.35 -29.64
CA GLN A 102 18.81 9.51 -30.09
C GLN A 102 20.32 9.27 -30.03
N LYS A 103 20.83 8.59 -28.98
CA LYS A 103 22.24 8.18 -28.87
C LYS A 103 22.66 7.26 -30.01
N GLN A 104 21.83 6.27 -30.36
CA GLN A 104 22.11 5.34 -31.48
C GLN A 104 22.12 6.06 -32.83
N ALA A 105 21.21 7.01 -33.06
CA ALA A 105 21.19 7.83 -34.27
C ALA A 105 22.45 8.72 -34.43
N ARG A 106 23.19 9.01 -33.33
CA ARG A 106 24.47 9.77 -33.38
C ARG A 106 25.59 9.01 -34.07
N ASN A 107 25.59 7.67 -34.01
CA ASN A 107 26.64 6.87 -34.63
C ASN A 107 26.59 6.92 -36.17
N SER A 108 25.53 7.52 -36.74
CA SER A 108 25.36 7.69 -38.19
C SER A 108 25.58 9.11 -38.74
N SER A 109 25.84 10.15 -37.93
CA SER A 109 26.03 11.52 -38.45
C SER A 109 26.84 12.49 -37.55
N SER A 110 27.56 13.43 -38.18
CA SER A 110 28.38 14.48 -37.53
C SER A 110 27.52 15.46 -36.71
N MET A 111 27.71 15.53 -35.39
CA MET A 111 26.93 16.38 -34.47
C MET A 111 27.45 17.82 -34.34
N SER A 112 26.51 18.77 -34.18
CA SER A 112 26.79 20.16 -33.81
C SER A 112 26.80 20.35 -32.27
N ALA A 113 27.49 21.38 -31.78
CA ALA A 113 27.58 21.69 -30.34
C ALA A 113 26.21 21.96 -29.69
N ILE A 114 25.24 22.48 -30.45
CA ILE A 114 23.85 22.74 -29.97
C ILE A 114 23.15 21.43 -29.62
N ARG A 115 23.23 20.42 -30.50
CA ARG A 115 22.65 19.09 -30.22
C ARG A 115 23.32 18.42 -29.03
N LEU A 116 24.61 18.66 -28.81
CA LEU A 116 25.34 18.10 -27.67
C LEU A 116 24.87 18.70 -26.32
N ALA A 117 24.45 19.97 -26.32
CA ALA A 117 23.83 20.62 -25.16
C ALA A 117 22.40 20.13 -24.90
N GLU A 118 21.58 19.96 -25.94
CA GLU A 118 20.21 19.41 -25.84
C GLU A 118 20.21 18.01 -25.21
N VAL A 119 21.14 17.17 -25.64
CA VAL A 119 21.34 15.82 -25.10
C VAL A 119 21.71 15.84 -23.62
N ARG A 120 22.62 16.73 -23.22
CA ARG A 120 23.01 16.84 -21.81
C ARG A 120 21.83 17.29 -20.95
N ASN A 121 21.03 18.23 -21.45
CA ASN A 121 19.81 18.66 -20.76
C ASN A 121 18.82 17.48 -20.59
N GLN A 122 18.64 16.64 -21.61
CA GLN A 122 17.80 15.44 -21.49
C GLN A 122 18.36 14.42 -20.49
N ASP A 123 19.69 14.20 -20.47
CA ASP A 123 20.33 13.34 -19.47
C ASP A 123 20.13 13.89 -18.04
N TYR A 124 20.16 15.22 -17.85
CA TYR A 124 19.84 15.87 -16.56
C TYR A 124 18.36 15.75 -16.18
N GLU A 125 17.45 15.91 -17.15
CA GLU A 125 16.01 15.73 -16.93
C GLU A 125 15.70 14.29 -16.52
N LEU A 126 16.27 13.30 -17.22
CA LEU A 126 16.15 11.88 -16.87
C LEU A 126 16.67 11.63 -15.44
N LEU A 127 17.86 12.15 -15.09
CA LEU A 127 18.41 11.99 -13.74
C LEU A 127 17.46 12.57 -12.68
N ARG A 128 16.85 13.73 -12.95
CA ARG A 128 15.88 14.35 -12.04
C ARG A 128 14.60 13.51 -11.90
N GLU A 129 14.11 12.93 -12.98
CA GLU A 129 12.95 12.02 -12.96
C GLU A 129 13.28 10.72 -12.18
N THR A 130 14.47 10.13 -12.38
CA THR A 130 14.92 8.96 -11.62
C THR A 130 15.02 9.23 -10.11
N VAL A 131 15.58 10.37 -9.70
CA VAL A 131 15.66 10.72 -8.26
C VAL A 131 14.26 10.88 -7.65
N LYS A 132 13.30 11.46 -8.39
CA LYS A 132 11.91 11.54 -7.93
C LYS A 132 11.29 10.15 -7.79
N LEU A 133 11.53 9.27 -8.75
CA LEU A 133 11.05 7.89 -8.73
C LEU A 133 11.56 7.13 -7.50
N GLU A 134 12.86 7.25 -7.19
CA GLU A 134 13.47 6.64 -6.00
C GLU A 134 12.85 7.16 -4.69
N ALA A 135 12.55 8.47 -4.61
CA ALA A 135 11.91 9.06 -3.45
C ALA A 135 10.48 8.54 -3.24
N ILE A 136 9.67 8.50 -4.30
CA ILE A 136 8.31 7.94 -4.25
C ILE A 136 8.37 6.46 -3.87
N GLN A 137 9.30 5.71 -4.46
CA GLN A 137 9.47 4.29 -4.16
C GLN A 137 9.79 4.03 -2.69
N THR A 138 10.72 4.79 -2.13
CA THR A 138 11.11 4.66 -0.72
C THR A 138 9.89 4.84 0.19
N GLU A 139 9.04 5.83 -0.13
CA GLU A 139 7.82 6.08 0.62
C GLU A 139 6.79 4.95 0.49
N VAL A 140 6.57 4.45 -0.73
CA VAL A 140 5.71 3.28 -0.99
C VAL A 140 6.15 2.07 -0.19
N VAL A 141 7.44 1.72 -0.28
CA VAL A 141 8.01 0.54 0.35
C VAL A 141 7.83 0.66 1.86
N ARG A 142 8.16 1.82 2.43
CA ARG A 142 7.99 2.09 3.85
C ARG A 142 6.53 1.92 4.29
N ILE A 143 5.58 2.58 3.63
CA ILE A 143 4.15 2.50 4.00
C ILE A 143 3.64 1.05 3.91
N SER A 144 4.04 0.32 2.87
CA SER A 144 3.62 -1.06 2.64
C SER A 144 4.22 -2.03 3.67
N LEU A 145 5.48 -1.84 4.06
CA LEU A 145 6.11 -2.63 5.12
C LEU A 145 5.54 -2.30 6.50
N ASP A 146 5.33 -1.01 6.80
CA ASP A 146 4.70 -0.56 8.06
C ASP A 146 3.30 -1.18 8.20
N PHE A 147 2.53 -1.21 7.11
CA PHE A 147 1.21 -1.84 7.06
C PHE A 147 1.25 -3.34 7.41
N LEU A 148 2.19 -4.08 6.82
CA LEU A 148 2.34 -5.52 7.07
C LEU A 148 2.89 -5.82 8.47
N GLN A 149 3.78 -4.98 9.01
CA GLN A 149 4.37 -5.13 10.34
C GLN A 149 3.35 -4.91 11.47
N GLN A 150 2.36 -4.06 11.26
CA GLN A 150 1.27 -3.83 12.22
C GLN A 150 0.17 -4.90 12.14
N SER A 151 0.50 -6.07 11.59
CA SER A 151 -0.41 -7.19 11.31
C SER A 151 -1.61 -6.85 10.42
N GLY A 152 -1.65 -5.64 9.84
CA GLY A 152 -2.78 -5.08 9.10
C GLY A 152 -4.13 -5.42 9.74
N TRP A 153 -5.04 -5.99 8.95
CA TRP A 153 -6.40 -6.33 9.40
C TRP A 153 -6.51 -7.59 10.28
N ARG A 154 -5.39 -8.22 10.68
CA ARG A 154 -5.42 -9.47 11.44
C ARG A 154 -5.74 -9.23 12.93
N ASP A 155 -5.15 -8.21 13.53
CA ASP A 155 -5.27 -7.85 14.96
C ASP A 155 -6.64 -7.25 15.34
N VAL A 156 -7.53 -7.12 14.35
CA VAL A 156 -8.90 -6.61 14.53
C VAL A 156 -9.84 -7.71 15.09
N ASN A 157 -9.46 -8.99 15.04
CA ASN A 157 -10.39 -10.12 15.28
C ASN A 157 -10.42 -10.71 16.70
N GLU A 158 -9.57 -10.24 17.63
CA GLU A 158 -9.34 -10.95 18.90
C GLU A 158 -10.32 -10.62 20.03
N ILE A 159 -11.25 -9.68 19.82
CA ILE A 159 -12.17 -9.25 20.88
C ILE A 159 -13.38 -10.19 20.95
N PRO A 160 -13.61 -10.90 22.06
CA PRO A 160 -14.72 -11.83 22.20
C PRO A 160 -16.05 -11.09 22.36
N VAL A 161 -16.90 -11.18 21.33
CA VAL A 161 -18.25 -10.60 21.36
C VAL A 161 -19.22 -11.59 22.03
N GLN A 162 -19.68 -11.28 23.24
CA GLN A 162 -20.52 -12.19 24.04
C GLN A 162 -22.02 -12.14 23.67
N HIS A 163 -22.51 -11.10 23.00
CA HIS A 163 -23.93 -10.92 22.71
C HIS A 163 -24.37 -11.61 21.39
N ALA A 164 -25.43 -12.42 21.42
CA ALA A 164 -25.87 -13.25 20.29
C ALA A 164 -26.19 -12.46 18.99
N ILE A 165 -26.76 -11.25 19.10
CA ILE A 165 -27.05 -10.39 17.93
C ILE A 165 -25.75 -9.96 17.25
N PHE A 166 -24.75 -9.55 18.02
CA PHE A 166 -23.46 -9.12 17.49
C PHE A 166 -22.59 -10.29 16.99
N GLN A 167 -22.90 -11.55 17.34
CA GLN A 167 -22.16 -12.71 16.83
C GLN A 167 -22.35 -12.92 15.32
N GLN A 168 -23.53 -12.63 14.77
CA GLN A 168 -23.78 -12.77 13.34
C GLN A 168 -23.07 -11.67 12.53
N GLU A 169 -23.15 -10.43 13.00
CA GLU A 169 -22.43 -9.30 12.38
C GLU A 169 -20.91 -9.50 12.45
N GLU A 170 -20.41 -9.96 13.60
CA GLU A 170 -18.99 -10.26 13.79
C GLU A 170 -18.52 -11.39 12.86
N LYS A 171 -19.36 -12.41 12.61
CA LYS A 171 -19.05 -13.47 11.65
C LYS A 171 -18.90 -12.92 10.22
N LEU A 172 -19.80 -12.02 9.81
CA LEU A 172 -19.72 -11.36 8.50
C LEU A 172 -18.46 -10.49 8.40
N ARG A 173 -18.22 -9.64 9.39
CA ARG A 173 -17.01 -8.80 9.46
C ARG A 173 -15.73 -9.62 9.33
N ARG A 174 -15.61 -10.72 10.09
CA ARG A 174 -14.44 -11.61 10.01
C ARG A 174 -14.26 -12.22 8.63
N SER A 175 -15.36 -12.60 7.99
CA SER A 175 -15.36 -13.10 6.61
C SER A 175 -14.87 -12.03 5.63
N ASP A 176 -15.41 -10.81 5.74
CA ASP A 176 -15.03 -9.68 4.88
C ASP A 176 -13.55 -9.34 5.05
N LEU A 177 -13.08 -9.22 6.30
CA LEU A 177 -11.68 -8.94 6.60
C LEU A 177 -10.75 -10.05 6.10
N ALA A 178 -11.16 -11.32 6.20
CA ALA A 178 -10.37 -12.43 5.65
C ALA A 178 -10.26 -12.35 4.11
N ALA A 179 -11.37 -12.02 3.43
CA ALA A 179 -11.38 -11.83 1.98
C ALA A 179 -10.48 -10.66 1.56
N ILE A 180 -10.62 -9.51 2.23
CA ILE A 180 -9.81 -8.31 2.00
C ILE A 180 -8.33 -8.62 2.24
N ARG A 181 -7.97 -9.28 3.35
CA ARG A 181 -6.56 -9.64 3.62
C ARG A 181 -5.97 -10.48 2.49
N GLY A 182 -6.67 -11.51 2.04
CA GLY A 182 -6.10 -12.40 1.04
C GLY A 182 -5.83 -11.74 -0.31
N VAL A 183 -6.73 -10.85 -0.74
CA VAL A 183 -6.55 -10.08 -1.98
C VAL A 183 -5.51 -8.97 -1.78
N HIS A 184 -5.68 -8.15 -0.76
CA HIS A 184 -4.91 -6.91 -0.63
C HIS A 184 -3.51 -7.14 -0.06
N TYR A 185 -3.28 -8.16 0.77
CA TYR A 185 -1.90 -8.55 1.12
C TYR A 185 -1.16 -9.11 -0.09
N ALA A 186 -1.85 -9.88 -0.94
CA ALA A 186 -1.28 -10.38 -2.18
C ALA A 186 -0.87 -9.22 -3.11
N VAL A 187 -1.73 -8.22 -3.29
CA VAL A 187 -1.42 -7.00 -4.06
C VAL A 187 -0.18 -6.32 -3.47
N VAL A 188 -0.18 -6.00 -2.18
CA VAL A 188 0.96 -5.33 -1.53
C VAL A 188 2.26 -6.13 -1.70
N LEU A 189 2.24 -7.45 -1.54
CA LEU A 189 3.43 -8.28 -1.74
C LEU A 189 3.93 -8.27 -3.19
N ILE A 190 3.02 -8.38 -4.16
CA ILE A 190 3.36 -8.36 -5.58
C ILE A 190 4.00 -7.02 -5.95
N GLU A 191 3.40 -5.93 -5.50
CA GLU A 191 3.89 -4.57 -5.77
C GLU A 191 5.26 -4.34 -5.10
N LEU A 192 5.44 -4.70 -3.83
CA LEU A 192 6.76 -4.66 -3.19
C LEU A 192 7.82 -5.47 -3.94
N CYS A 193 7.49 -6.66 -4.42
CA CYS A 193 8.43 -7.46 -5.22
C CYS A 193 8.84 -6.74 -6.52
N LYS A 194 7.90 -6.08 -7.22
CA LYS A 194 8.22 -5.30 -8.42
C LYS A 194 9.12 -4.11 -8.11
N ALA A 195 8.86 -3.42 -6.99
CA ALA A 195 9.70 -2.30 -6.54
C ALA A 195 11.14 -2.76 -6.29
N PHE A 196 11.34 -3.87 -5.56
CA PHE A 196 12.67 -4.40 -5.27
C PHE A 196 13.38 -4.95 -6.52
N GLU A 197 12.65 -5.56 -7.45
CA GLU A 197 13.20 -5.97 -8.74
C GLU A 197 13.70 -4.77 -9.55
N PHE A 198 12.97 -3.66 -9.53
CA PHE A 198 13.34 -2.44 -10.24
C PHE A 198 14.61 -1.78 -9.68
N THR A 199 14.77 -1.75 -8.35
CA THR A 199 15.94 -1.14 -7.69
C THR A 199 17.07 -2.08 -7.36
N TYR A 200 16.88 -3.39 -7.56
CA TYR A 200 17.81 -4.42 -7.10
C TYR A 200 18.07 -4.34 -5.58
N ASP A 201 17.05 -3.94 -4.81
CA ASP A 201 17.16 -3.82 -3.35
C ASP A 201 17.07 -5.20 -2.67
N VAL A 202 18.21 -5.86 -2.58
CA VAL A 202 18.34 -7.21 -2.01
C VAL A 202 18.03 -7.21 -0.51
N GLU A 203 18.40 -6.16 0.22
CA GLU A 203 18.20 -6.09 1.68
C GLU A 203 16.71 -5.96 2.02
N ALA A 204 15.99 -5.09 1.30
CA ALA A 204 14.54 -4.97 1.48
C ALA A 204 13.80 -6.25 1.05
N ALA A 205 14.26 -6.91 -0.03
CA ALA A 205 13.71 -8.19 -0.45
C ALA A 205 13.87 -9.29 0.62
N LEU A 206 15.05 -9.40 1.24
CA LEU A 206 15.29 -10.33 2.34
C LEU A 206 14.47 -9.99 3.59
N SER A 207 14.32 -8.71 3.89
CA SER A 207 13.49 -8.23 5.00
C SER A 207 12.01 -8.58 4.79
N LEU A 208 11.50 -8.42 3.56
CA LEU A 208 10.15 -8.85 3.22
C LEU A 208 9.97 -10.37 3.35
N ALA A 209 10.95 -11.18 2.91
CA ALA A 209 10.87 -12.63 3.08
C ALA A 209 10.78 -13.04 4.56
N LYS A 210 11.55 -12.37 5.44
CA LYS A 210 11.47 -12.57 6.90
C LYS A 210 10.10 -12.17 7.45
N LEU A 211 9.54 -11.06 6.97
CA LEU A 211 8.23 -10.57 7.39
C LEU A 211 7.12 -11.55 7.00
N ILE A 212 7.15 -12.06 5.77
CA ILE A 212 6.20 -13.09 5.28
C ILE A 212 6.29 -14.35 6.12
N ALA A 213 7.49 -14.79 6.49
CA ALA A 213 7.73 -15.99 7.29
C ALA A 213 7.52 -15.79 8.80
N ASN A 214 7.14 -14.58 9.24
CA ASN A 214 6.94 -14.29 10.66
C ASN A 214 5.65 -14.99 11.16
N ASP A 215 5.81 -15.93 12.09
CA ASP A 215 4.73 -16.71 12.69
C ASP A 215 3.81 -15.92 13.63
N ASP A 216 4.23 -14.73 14.07
CA ASP A 216 3.36 -13.82 14.83
C ASP A 216 2.37 -13.12 13.90
N LEU A 217 2.85 -12.67 12.72
CA LEU A 217 2.04 -11.95 11.74
C LEU A 217 1.21 -12.89 10.86
N LYS A 218 1.73 -14.10 10.60
CA LYS A 218 1.09 -15.17 9.81
C LYS A 218 0.57 -14.72 8.44
N ILE A 219 1.22 -13.72 7.82
CA ILE A 219 0.88 -13.15 6.51
C ILE A 219 0.72 -14.24 5.45
N TYR A 220 1.60 -15.24 5.49
CA TYR A 220 1.57 -16.40 4.59
C TYR A 220 0.26 -17.19 4.60
N GLN A 221 -0.51 -17.15 5.68
CA GLN A 221 -1.78 -17.89 5.80
C GLN A 221 -2.94 -17.21 5.09
N ASP A 222 -2.87 -15.88 4.94
CA ASP A 222 -3.95 -15.11 4.32
C ASP A 222 -3.81 -15.10 2.78
N ILE A 223 -2.65 -15.45 2.24
CA ILE A 223 -2.32 -15.30 0.81
C ILE A 223 -2.47 -16.63 0.06
N ALA A 224 -3.00 -16.57 -1.17
CA ALA A 224 -3.11 -17.73 -2.03
C ALA A 224 -1.72 -18.38 -2.29
N PRO A 225 -1.57 -19.72 -2.16
CA PRO A 225 -0.27 -20.39 -2.28
C PRO A 225 0.48 -20.09 -3.59
N VAL A 226 -0.24 -19.94 -4.71
CA VAL A 226 0.36 -19.60 -6.00
C VAL A 226 1.04 -18.23 -5.99
N VAL A 227 0.38 -17.22 -5.41
CA VAL A 227 0.93 -15.86 -5.30
C VAL A 227 2.14 -15.87 -4.37
N LEU A 228 2.01 -16.55 -3.23
CA LEU A 228 3.11 -16.67 -2.26
C LEU A 228 4.34 -17.33 -2.88
N GLN A 229 4.16 -18.43 -3.63
CA GLN A 229 5.25 -19.10 -4.32
C GLN A 229 5.94 -18.19 -5.35
N ASP A 230 5.16 -17.42 -6.11
CA ASP A 230 5.72 -16.51 -7.11
C ASP A 230 6.46 -15.34 -6.47
N CYS A 231 5.94 -14.75 -5.39
CA CYS A 231 6.66 -13.76 -4.58
C CYS A 231 7.98 -14.34 -4.04
N LEU A 232 7.96 -15.53 -3.42
CA LEU A 232 9.18 -16.15 -2.87
C LEU A 232 10.22 -16.45 -3.95
N LYS A 233 9.80 -16.88 -5.15
CA LYS A 233 10.73 -17.06 -6.28
C LYS A 233 11.38 -15.74 -6.70
N LYS A 234 10.62 -14.64 -6.76
CA LYS A 234 11.15 -13.30 -7.10
C LYS A 234 12.19 -12.85 -6.06
N LEU A 235 11.85 -12.95 -4.78
CA LEU A 235 12.77 -12.61 -3.68
C LEU A 235 14.02 -13.50 -3.67
N GLN A 236 13.89 -14.80 -3.97
CA GLN A 236 15.03 -15.71 -4.09
C GLN A 236 15.95 -15.37 -5.25
N ARG A 237 15.41 -14.97 -6.41
CA ARG A 237 16.20 -14.53 -7.57
C ARG A 237 17.01 -13.27 -7.25
N LEU A 238 16.38 -12.30 -6.60
CA LEU A 238 17.03 -11.08 -6.09
C LEU A 238 18.18 -11.41 -5.14
N ALA A 239 17.92 -12.22 -4.11
CA ALA A 239 18.94 -12.61 -3.14
C ALA A 239 20.06 -13.47 -3.72
N GLY A 240 19.76 -14.30 -4.73
CA GLY A 240 20.73 -15.16 -5.39
C GLY A 240 21.57 -14.48 -6.46
N GLY A 241 21.35 -13.19 -6.75
CA GLY A 241 22.04 -12.47 -7.82
C GLY A 241 21.77 -13.04 -9.22
N LYS A 242 20.73 -13.86 -9.39
CA LYS A 242 20.35 -14.49 -10.66
C LYS A 242 19.26 -13.68 -11.37
N ILE A 243 19.51 -12.38 -11.51
CA ILE A 243 18.66 -11.53 -12.36
C ILE A 243 19.38 -11.40 -13.70
N ASN A 244 18.67 -11.75 -14.77
CA ASN A 244 19.15 -11.55 -16.13
C ASN A 244 19.41 -10.04 -16.31
N PRO A 245 20.65 -9.62 -16.61
CA PRO A 245 20.92 -8.27 -17.04
C PRO A 245 20.51 -8.17 -18.50
N GLU A 246 19.20 -8.08 -18.76
CA GLU A 246 18.70 -7.61 -20.05
C GLU A 246 18.45 -6.10 -19.99
#